data_AF-A0AAN4ZJ93-F1
#
_entry.id   AF-A0AAN4ZJ93-F1
#
_cell.length_a   1.000
_cell.length_b   1.000
_cell.length_c   1.000
_cell.angle_alpha   90.00
_cell.angle_beta   90.00
_cell.angle_gamma   90.00
#
_symmetry.space_group_name_H-M   'P 1'
#
loop_
_entity.id
_entity.type
_entity.pdbx_description
1 polymer ?
#
loop_
_entity_poly.entity_id
_entity_poly.type
_entity_poly.pdbx_seq_one_letter_code
_entity_poly.pdbx_strand_id
1 'polypeptide(L)' 'MADGDPRKKPFECKACGHLFADERDLIRHQVTHLDDNDAAQTELKRPFKCDECDKRFSQSGNLKKHKTMHGK' A
#
# COMPACT_ATOMS: atom_id res chain seq x y z
N MET A 1 -15.94 2.23 -28.53
CA MET A 1 -14.90 3.29 -28.57
C MET A 1 -14.11 3.15 -27.27
N ALA A 2 -12.92 2.54 -27.32
CA ALA A 2 -12.04 2.45 -26.16
C ALA A 2 -11.25 3.75 -26.09
N ASP A 3 -11.78 4.71 -25.35
CA ASP A 3 -11.15 6.01 -25.10
C ASP A 3 -9.89 5.80 -24.25
N GLY A 4 -8.74 5.92 -24.90
CA GLY A 4 -7.44 5.95 -24.24
C GLY A 4 -7.12 7.38 -23.82
N ASP A 5 -7.42 7.73 -22.56
CA ASP A 5 -6.96 8.98 -21.94
C ASP A 5 -5.52 8.81 -21.39
N PRO A 6 -4.58 9.72 -21.71
CA PRO A 6 -3.15 9.61 -21.41
C PRO A 6 -2.75 9.82 -19.94
N ARG A 7 -3.68 9.88 -18.98
CA ARG A 7 -3.32 9.89 -17.56
C ARG A 7 -3.09 8.47 -17.09
N LYS A 8 -1.87 7.96 -17.30
CA LYS A 8 -1.37 6.70 -16.70
C LYS A 8 -1.44 6.79 -15.17
N LYS A 9 -2.62 6.51 -14.64
CA LYS A 9 -2.92 6.34 -13.23
C LYS A 9 -3.08 4.84 -13.03
N PRO A 10 -1.97 4.07 -12.89
CA PRO A 10 -2.05 2.61 -12.84
C PRO A 10 -2.77 2.10 -11.59
N PHE A 11 -3.05 2.99 -10.63
CA PHE A 11 -3.62 2.68 -9.35
C PHE A 11 -5.13 2.99 -9.34
N GLU A 12 -5.94 1.99 -9.63
CA GLU A 12 -7.41 2.03 -9.58
C GLU A 12 -7.93 1.53 -8.23
N CYS A 13 -8.86 2.26 -7.63
CA CYS A 13 -9.59 1.80 -6.45
C CYS A 13 -10.70 0.82 -6.84
N LYS A 14 -10.58 -0.45 -6.44
CA LYS A 14 -11.61 -1.47 -6.72
C LYS A 14 -12.93 -1.26 -5.99
N ALA A 15 -12.94 -0.47 -4.91
CA ALA A 15 -14.16 -0.19 -4.16
C ALA A 15 -15.09 0.83 -4.85
N CYS A 16 -14.53 1.80 -5.59
CA CYS A 16 -15.30 2.90 -6.19
C CYS A 16 -14.92 3.22 -7.65
N GLY A 17 -13.92 2.55 -8.23
CA GLY A 17 -13.43 2.78 -9.58
C GLY A 17 -12.56 4.04 -9.74
N HIS A 18 -12.17 4.71 -8.65
CA HIS A 18 -11.43 5.96 -8.75
C HIS A 18 -9.95 5.74 -9.08
N LEU A 19 -9.40 6.57 -9.98
CA LEU A 19 -8.04 6.43 -10.51
C LEU A 19 -7.08 7.42 -9.85
N PHE A 20 -5.93 6.91 -9.42
CA PHE A 20 -4.88 7.64 -8.71
C PHE A 20 -3.54 7.59 -9.45
N ALA A 21 -2.80 8.69 -9.42
CA ALA A 21 -1.48 8.78 -10.06
C ALA A 21 -0.42 7.94 -9.33
N ASP A 22 -0.60 7.77 -8.02
CA ASP A 22 0.35 7.12 -7.13
C ASP A 22 -0.32 6.08 -6.24
N GLU A 23 0.40 5.00 -5.96
CA GLU A 23 -0.03 3.94 -5.05
C GLU A 23 -0.33 4.50 -3.66
N ARG A 24 0.47 5.47 -3.21
CA ARG A 24 0.31 6.13 -1.90
C ARG A 24 -1.03 6.85 -1.79
N ASP A 25 -1.47 7.48 -2.88
CA ASP A 25 -2.73 8.22 -2.91
C ASP A 25 -3.92 7.25 -2.96
N LEU A 26 -3.81 6.19 -3.77
CA LEU A 26 -4.77 5.10 -3.78
C LEU A 26 -4.90 4.45 -2.39
N ILE A 27 -3.78 4.15 -1.73
CA ILE A 27 -3.77 3.53 -0.40
C ILE A 27 -4.47 4.44 0.61
N ARG A 28 -4.14 5.74 0.61
CA ARG A 28 -4.78 6.72 1.48
C ARG A 28 -6.28 6.81 1.20
N HIS A 29 -6.69 6.75 -0.06
CA HIS A 29 -8.10 6.76 -0.42
C HIS A 29 -8.81 5.46 -0.01
N GLN A 30 -8.19 4.30 -0.16
CA GLN A 30 -8.78 3.03 0.23
C GLN A 30 -9.10 2.96 1.74
N VAL A 31 -8.40 3.73 2.58
CA VAL A 31 -8.71 3.81 4.02
C VAL A 31 -10.04 4.50 4.30
N THR A 32 -10.56 5.31 3.37
CA THR A 32 -11.87 5.95 3.54
C THR A 32 -13.01 4.98 3.24
N HIS A 33 -12.72 3.87 2.57
CA HIS A 33 -13.68 2.81 2.27
C HIS A 33 -13.72 1.72 3.34
N LEU A 34 -12.63 1.59 4.09
CA LEU A 34 -12.48 0.59 5.13
C LEU A 34 -12.70 1.26 6.48
N ASP A 35 -13.86 1.03 7.06
CA ASP A 35 -14.02 1.15 8.51
C ASP A 35 -12.90 0.34 9.21
N ASP A 36 -12.38 0.85 10.32
CA ASP A 36 -11.03 0.65 10.94
C ASP A 36 -10.52 -0.81 11.13
N ASN A 37 -11.28 -1.83 10.74
CA ASN A 37 -11.13 -3.22 11.15
C ASN A 37 -10.56 -4.18 10.08
N ASP A 38 -10.36 -3.75 8.84
CA ASP A 38 -9.89 -4.67 7.79
C ASP A 38 -8.36 -4.85 7.80
N ALA A 39 -7.92 -5.96 8.40
CA ALA A 39 -6.53 -6.37 8.48
C ALA A 39 -5.85 -6.54 7.10
N ALA A 40 -6.61 -6.75 6.02
CA ALA A 40 -6.05 -6.95 4.68
C ALA A 40 -5.39 -5.68 4.13
N GLN A 41 -5.82 -4.49 4.55
CA GLN A 41 -5.25 -3.25 4.01
C GLN A 41 -3.89 -2.87 4.61
N THR A 42 -3.54 -3.39 5.79
CA THR A 42 -2.23 -3.15 6.41
C THR A 42 -1.10 -3.76 5.56
N GLU A 43 -1.41 -4.83 4.81
CA GLU A 43 -0.54 -5.43 3.79
C GLU A 43 -0.28 -4.47 2.65
N LEU A 44 -1.31 -3.75 2.21
CA LEU A 44 -1.19 -2.82 1.10
C LEU A 44 -0.46 -1.53 1.49
N LYS A 45 -0.72 -0.98 2.69
CA LYS A 45 0.00 0.24 3.15
C LYS A 45 1.48 -0.02 3.34
N ARG A 46 1.79 -1.25 3.77
CA ARG A 46 3.10 -1.68 4.21
C ARG A 46 3.36 -3.10 3.67
N PRO A 47 3.73 -3.24 2.38
CA PRO A 47 3.95 -4.56 1.76
C PRO A 47 5.16 -5.28 2.35
N PHE A 48 6.08 -4.53 2.96
CA PHE A 48 7.31 -5.07 3.51
C PHE A 48 7.11 -5.51 4.96
N LYS A 49 6.63 -6.75 5.18
CA LYS A 49 6.50 -7.35 6.51
C LYS A 49 7.86 -7.84 7.04
N CYS A 50 8.11 -7.60 8.32
CA CYS A 50 9.19 -8.20 9.09
C CYS A 50 8.75 -9.59 9.57
N ASP A 51 9.58 -10.59 9.30
CA ASP A 51 9.38 -11.98 9.70
C ASP A 51 9.59 -12.21 11.21
N GLU A 52 10.37 -11.33 11.85
CA GLU A 52 10.81 -11.50 13.24
C GLU A 52 9.87 -10.85 14.27
N CYS A 53 9.09 -9.83 13.89
CA CYS A 53 8.21 -9.11 14.84
C CYS A 53 6.90 -8.61 14.23
N ASP A 54 6.50 -9.14 13.07
CA ASP A 54 5.29 -8.79 12.32
C ASP A 54 5.14 -7.29 11.95
N LYS A 55 6.16 -6.46 12.22
CA LYS A 55 6.17 -5.04 11.84
C LYS A 55 6.22 -4.89 10.34
N ARG A 56 5.31 -4.08 9.81
CA ARG A 56 5.23 -3.81 8.37
C ARG A 56 5.80 -2.44 8.04
N PHE A 57 6.46 -2.33 6.89
CA PHE A 57 7.08 -1.11 6.39
C PHE A 57 6.55 -0.78 5.00
N SER A 58 6.50 0.52 4.68
CA SER A 58 6.09 1.03 3.36
C SER A 58 7.24 1.05 2.35
N GLN A 59 8.49 0.83 2.81
CA GLN A 59 9.69 0.79 1.98
C GLN A 59 10.59 -0.38 2.35
N SER A 60 11.18 -1.00 1.32
CA SER A 60 12.17 -2.08 1.47
C SER A 60 13.41 -1.61 2.24
N GLY A 61 13.90 -0.39 2.00
CA GLY A 61 15.07 0.16 2.70
C GLY A 61 14.85 0.28 4.21
N ASN A 62 13.64 0.65 4.63
CA ASN A 62 13.28 0.72 6.04
C ASN A 62 13.19 -0.68 6.66
N LEU A 63 12.61 -1.65 5.95
CA LEU A 63 12.60 -3.05 6.40
C LEU A 63 14.04 -3.58 6.56
N LYS A 64 14.94 -3.32 5.61
CA LYS A 64 16.33 -3.82 5.66
C LYS A 64 17.10 -3.29 6.87
N LYS A 65 16.99 -1.98 7.14
CA LYS A 65 17.53 -1.36 8.37
C LYS A 65 16.86 -1.90 9.64
N HIS A 66 15.57 -2.19 9.56
CA HIS A 66 14.84 -2.78 10.67
C HIS A 66 15.28 -4.22 10.96
N LYS A 67 15.60 -5.02 9.94
CA LYS A 67 16.13 -6.38 10.15
C LYS A 67 17.52 -6.38 10.78
N THR A 68 18.36 -5.40 10.49
CA THR A 68 19.70 -5.32 11.10
C THR A 68 19.69 -5.10 12.62
N MET A 69 18.58 -4.64 13.20
CA MET A 69 18.45 -4.47 14.64
C MET A 69 17.87 -5.68 15.38
N HIS A 70 17.36 -6.69 14.65
CA HIS A 70 16.99 -7.97 15.26
C HIS A 70 18.19 -8.92 15.42
N GLY A 71 19.27 -8.70 14.68
CA GLY A 71 20.49 -9.51 14.74
C GLY A 71 21.37 -9.30 15.98
N LYS A 72 20.81 -8.99 17.16
CA LYS A 72 21.57 -8.85 18.41
C LYS A 72 20.91 -9.56 19.59
#